data_AF-A0A7C3L333-F1
#
_entry.id   AF-A0A7C3L333-F1
#
_cell.length_a   1.000
_cell.length_b   1.000
_cell.length_c   1.000
_cell.angle_alpha   90.00
_cell.angle_beta   90.00
_cell.angle_gamma   90.00
#
_symmetry.space_group_name_H-M   'P 1'
#
loop_
_entity.id
_entity.type
_entity.pdbx_description
1 polymer ?
#
loop_
_entity_poly.entity_id
_entity_poly.type
_entity_poly.pdbx_seq_one_letter_code
_entity_poly.pdbx_strand_id
1 'polypeptide(L)'
;MFARELSVMVILILVLSPFQLTKERDPMLTPEGGVVSKSAALLNNQGVELYHNGRLEEALGSFILASHVDPTFATAHYNCAVVLTTRGFRGDLEEAIRHLEWSYYLDPENMDIQEFLLELMERAHLTA
;
A
#
# COMPACT_ATOMS: atom_id res chain seq x y z
N MET A 1 4.51 -53.42 -9.18
CA MET A 1 5.51 -52.41 -9.61
C MET A 1 4.83 -51.07 -9.97
N PHE A 2 3.92 -50.57 -9.12
CA PHE A 2 3.10 -49.36 -9.41
C PHE A 2 2.94 -48.40 -8.22
N ALA A 3 3.61 -48.66 -7.08
CA ALA A 3 3.41 -47.91 -5.84
C ALA A 3 4.49 -46.84 -5.54
N ARG A 4 5.55 -46.74 -6.35
CA ARG A 4 6.64 -45.76 -6.11
C ARG A 4 6.51 -44.47 -6.95
N GLU A 5 5.60 -44.45 -7.92
CA GLU A 5 5.38 -43.32 -8.83
C GLU A 5 4.42 -42.27 -8.23
N LEU A 6 3.39 -42.70 -7.49
CA LEU A 6 2.39 -41.77 -6.92
C LEU A 6 2.99 -40.86 -5.83
N SER A 7 3.94 -41.33 -5.03
CA SER A 7 4.54 -40.53 -3.96
C SER A 7 5.41 -39.38 -4.49
N VAL A 8 6.03 -39.56 -5.66
CA VAL A 8 6.88 -38.51 -6.27
C VAL A 8 6.03 -37.48 -7.02
N MET A 9 4.93 -37.89 -7.66
CA MET A 9 4.01 -36.94 -8.31
C MET A 9 3.31 -35.98 -7.33
N VAL A 10 2.90 -36.45 -6.15
CA VAL A 10 2.25 -35.58 -5.15
C VAL A 10 3.22 -34.56 -4.57
N ILE A 11 4.50 -34.93 -4.42
CA ILE A 11 5.55 -34.02 -3.95
C ILE A 11 5.93 -32.99 -5.03
N LEU A 12 5.92 -33.37 -6.32
CA LEU A 12 6.25 -32.44 -7.41
C LEU A 12 5.17 -31.35 -7.60
N ILE A 13 3.91 -31.67 -7.35
CA ILE A 13 2.79 -30.71 -7.42
C ILE A 13 2.85 -29.68 -6.27
N LEU A 14 3.42 -30.04 -5.12
CA LEU A 14 3.57 -29.14 -3.97
C LEU A 14 4.84 -28.27 -4.04
N VAL A 15 5.86 -28.66 -4.80
CA VAL A 15 7.15 -27.94 -4.89
C VAL A 15 7.27 -27.05 -6.14
N LEU A 16 6.50 -27.31 -7.19
CA LEU A 16 6.39 -26.43 -8.37
C LEU A 16 5.18 -25.49 -8.34
N SER A 17 4.38 -25.54 -7.27
CA SER A 17 3.36 -24.52 -6.99
C SER A 17 4.03 -23.36 -6.27
N PRO A 18 4.19 -22.17 -6.87
CA PRO A 18 4.40 -20.98 -6.09
C PRO A 18 3.12 -20.74 -5.28
N PHE A 19 3.13 -21.26 -4.06
CA PHE A 19 2.55 -20.64 -2.88
C PHE A 19 1.16 -20.04 -3.09
N GLN A 20 0.14 -20.82 -2.73
CA GLN A 20 -1.24 -20.37 -2.59
C GLN A 20 -1.39 -19.31 -1.49
N LEU A 21 -1.07 -18.06 -1.83
CA LEU A 21 -1.47 -16.88 -1.08
C LEU A 21 -2.12 -15.85 -2.02
N THR A 22 -2.95 -16.34 -2.95
CA THR A 22 -4.02 -15.50 -3.49
C THR A 22 -5.13 -15.49 -2.44
N LYS A 23 -4.97 -14.66 -1.40
CA LYS A 23 -6.14 -13.94 -0.89
C LYS A 23 -6.67 -13.23 -2.13
N GLU A 24 -7.82 -13.67 -2.61
CA GLU A 24 -8.49 -13.21 -3.83
C GLU A 24 -8.08 -11.77 -4.16
N ARG A 25 -7.09 -11.64 -5.04
CA ARG A 25 -6.75 -10.34 -5.61
C ARG A 25 -7.83 -10.20 -6.64
N ASP A 26 -8.95 -9.59 -6.23
CA ASP A 26 -10.06 -9.28 -7.12
C ASP A 26 -9.50 -8.84 -8.48
N PRO A 27 -10.03 -9.36 -9.60
CA PRO A 27 -9.50 -9.06 -10.92
C PRO A 27 -9.40 -7.55 -11.06
N MET A 28 -8.15 -7.11 -11.22
CA MET A 28 -7.65 -5.75 -11.32
C MET A 28 -8.64 -4.81 -12.03
N LEU A 29 -9.57 -4.26 -11.27
CA LEU A 29 -10.37 -3.11 -11.67
C LEU A 29 -9.38 -1.95 -11.68
N THR A 30 -8.78 -1.66 -12.84
CA THR A 30 -8.11 -0.37 -13.01
C THR A 30 -9.09 0.68 -12.50
N PRO A 31 -8.80 1.38 -11.39
CA PRO A 31 -9.67 2.44 -10.94
C PRO A 31 -9.59 3.48 -12.04
N GLU A 32 -10.65 3.59 -12.85
CA GLU A 32 -10.79 4.71 -13.76
C GLU A 32 -10.61 5.95 -12.88
N GLY A 33 -9.54 6.71 -13.12
CA GLY A 33 -9.17 7.86 -12.31
C GLY A 33 -10.38 8.76 -12.11
N GLY A 34 -11.06 8.56 -10.97
CA GLY A 34 -12.32 9.18 -10.67
C GLY A 34 -12.09 10.65 -10.41
N VAL A 35 -13.08 11.49 -10.70
CA VAL A 35 -13.04 12.86 -10.23
C VAL A 35 -12.97 12.82 -8.71
N VAL A 36 -11.83 13.25 -8.16
CA VAL A 36 -11.57 13.25 -6.72
C VAL A 36 -12.73 13.90 -5.98
N SER A 37 -13.24 13.22 -4.95
CA SER A 37 -14.29 13.76 -4.10
C SER A 37 -13.84 15.09 -3.49
N LYS A 38 -14.64 16.15 -3.67
CA LYS A 38 -14.38 17.45 -3.02
C LYS A 38 -14.22 17.32 -1.50
N SER A 39 -14.98 16.41 -0.89
CA SER A 39 -14.87 16.15 0.55
C SER A 39 -13.56 15.47 0.90
N ALA A 40 -13.08 14.52 0.09
CA ALA A 40 -11.79 13.87 0.31
C ALA A 40 -10.64 14.85 0.12
N ALA A 41 -10.70 15.70 -0.91
CA ALA A 41 -9.72 16.77 -1.13
C ALA A 41 -9.64 17.75 0.04
N LEU A 42 -10.79 18.13 0.64
CA LEU A 42 -10.81 19.00 1.82
C LEU A 42 -10.14 18.34 3.03
N LEU A 43 -10.47 17.08 3.31
CA LEU A 43 -9.85 16.31 4.40
C LEU A 43 -8.34 16.14 4.19
N ASN A 44 -7.91 15.90 2.95
CA ASN A 44 -6.49 15.85 2.60
C ASN A 44 -5.80 17.19 2.86
N ASN A 45 -6.38 18.31 2.44
CA ASN A 45 -5.80 19.63 2.67
C ASN A 45 -5.71 19.96 4.17
N GLN A 46 -6.73 19.59 4.95
CA GLN A 46 -6.67 19.69 6.41
C GLN A 46 -5.52 18.84 6.98
N GLY A 47 -5.33 17.62 6.47
CA GLY A 47 -4.20 16.77 6.86
C GLY A 47 -2.84 17.41 6.58
N VAL A 48 -2.69 18.05 5.42
CA VAL A 48 -1.46 18.79 5.04
C VAL A 48 -1.20 19.95 6.02
N GLU A 49 -2.23 20.74 6.35
CA GLU A 49 -2.10 21.81 7.34
C GLU A 49 -1.69 21.28 8.72
N LEU A 50 -2.30 20.18 9.17
CA LEU A 50 -1.96 19.54 10.44
C LEU A 50 -0.53 19.00 10.46
N TYR A 51 -0.09 18.40 9.35
CA TYR A 51 1.27 17.90 9.18
C TYR A 51 2.31 19.03 9.29
N HIS A 52 2.09 20.16 8.60
CA HIS A 52 2.98 21.32 8.71
C HIS A 52 3.02 21.94 10.11
N ASN A 53 1.96 21.78 10.89
CA ASN A 53 1.90 22.18 12.29
C ASN A 53 2.50 21.13 13.26
N GLY A 54 3.07 20.04 12.75
CA GLY A 54 3.66 18.96 13.55
C GLY A 54 2.64 18.07 14.27
N ARG A 55 1.35 18.18 13.95
CA ARG A 55 0.25 17.40 14.54
C ARG A 55 0.06 16.09 13.78
N LEU A 56 1.08 15.22 13.86
CA LEU A 56 1.21 14.03 13.00
C LEU A 56 0.03 13.05 13.13
N GLU A 57 -0.42 12.75 14.35
CA GLU A 57 -1.55 11.83 14.59
C GLU A 57 -2.86 12.33 13.96
N GLU A 58 -3.11 13.63 14.04
CA GLU A 58 -4.32 14.25 13.49
C GLU A 58 -4.23 14.40 11.96
N ALA A 59 -3.03 14.64 11.45
CA ALA A 59 -2.76 14.61 10.02
C ALA A 59 -3.05 13.22 9.45
N LEU A 60 -2.50 12.16 10.07
CA LEU A 60 -2.76 10.78 9.69
C LEU A 60 -4.26 10.46 9.72
N GLY A 61 -4.98 10.87 10.77
CA GLY A 61 -6.42 10.69 10.86
C GLY A 61 -7.17 11.37 9.71
N SER A 62 -6.77 12.58 9.31
CA SER A 62 -7.38 13.32 8.20
C SER A 62 -7.13 12.65 6.84
N PHE A 63 -5.92 12.15 6.60
CA PHE A 63 -5.57 11.42 5.38
C PHE A 63 -6.29 10.07 5.30
N ILE A 64 -6.39 9.33 6.41
CA ILE A 64 -7.17 8.10 6.48
C ILE A 64 -8.65 8.38 6.19
N LEU A 65 -9.23 9.43 6.76
CA LEU A 65 -10.62 9.78 6.44
C LEU A 65 -10.78 10.16 4.97
N ALA A 66 -9.83 10.89 4.39
CA ALA A 66 -9.83 11.20 2.96
C ALA A 66 -9.82 9.92 2.10
N SER A 67 -8.98 8.93 2.44
CA SER A 67 -8.91 7.65 1.71
C SER A 67 -10.16 6.78 1.91
N HIS A 68 -10.89 6.93 3.02
CA HIS A 68 -12.17 6.25 3.21
C HIS A 68 -13.30 6.90 2.42
N VAL A 69 -13.30 8.25 2.33
CA VAL A 69 -14.29 9.01 1.55
C VAL A 69 -14.08 8.78 0.06
N ASP A 70 -12.82 8.68 -0.38
CA ASP A 70 -12.45 8.39 -1.75
C ASP A 70 -11.29 7.39 -1.79
N PRO A 71 -11.59 6.08 -1.91
CA PRO A 71 -10.58 5.03 -2.00
C PRO A 71 -9.69 5.13 -3.24
N THR A 72 -10.06 5.96 -4.22
CA THR A 72 -9.29 6.17 -5.45
C THR A 72 -8.40 7.40 -5.41
N PHE A 73 -8.38 8.13 -4.29
CA PHE A 73 -7.57 9.33 -4.17
C PHE A 73 -6.11 9.01 -3.80
N ALA A 74 -5.28 8.78 -4.83
CA ALA A 74 -3.87 8.39 -4.68
C ALA A 74 -3.10 9.27 -3.68
N THR A 75 -3.25 10.59 -3.79
CA THR A 75 -2.56 11.55 -2.92
C THR A 75 -2.85 11.36 -1.43
N ALA A 76 -4.06 10.96 -1.05
CA ALA A 76 -4.37 10.69 0.36
C ALA A 76 -3.59 9.49 0.90
N HIS A 77 -3.45 8.43 0.09
CA HIS A 77 -2.64 7.27 0.44
C HIS A 77 -1.14 7.62 0.52
N TYR A 78 -0.62 8.36 -0.46
CA TYR A 78 0.76 8.87 -0.41
C TYR A 78 1.02 9.66 0.88
N ASN A 79 0.11 10.58 1.24
CA ASN A 79 0.25 11.40 2.44
C ASN A 79 0.17 10.59 3.75
N CYS A 80 -0.63 9.52 3.81
CA CYS A 80 -0.57 8.58 4.95
C CYS A 80 0.84 7.99 5.11
N ALA A 81 1.47 7.55 4.03
CA ALA A 81 2.81 6.97 4.06
C ALA A 81 3.87 7.99 4.51
N VAL A 82 3.78 9.25 4.07
CA VAL A 82 4.65 10.34 4.53
C VAL A 82 4.55 10.52 6.05
N VAL A 83 3.33 10.55 6.60
CA VAL A 83 3.15 10.74 8.05
C VAL A 83 3.64 9.53 8.84
N LEU A 84 3.30 8.32 8.41
CA LEU A 84 3.72 7.06 9.05
C LEU A 84 5.25 6.95 9.12
N THR A 85 5.95 7.26 8.02
CA THR A 85 7.42 7.27 7.98
C THR A 85 8.02 8.36 8.85
N THR A 86 7.39 9.54 8.93
CA THR A 86 7.82 10.65 9.79
C THR A 86 7.73 10.31 11.28
N ARG A 87 6.72 9.53 11.69
CA ARG A 87 6.56 9.07 13.08
C ARG A 87 7.61 8.03 13.49
N GLY A 88 8.10 7.24 12.53
CA GLY A 88 9.31 6.42 12.68
C GLY A 88 9.18 5.18 13.57
N PHE A 89 7.97 4.77 13.95
CA PHE A 89 7.76 3.49 14.64
C PHE A 89 7.95 2.32 13.67
N ARG A 90 8.56 1.21 14.13
CA ARG A 90 8.81 0.05 13.24
C ARG A 90 7.54 -0.44 12.54
N GLY A 91 6.42 -0.59 13.26
CA GLY A 91 5.14 -1.01 12.67
C GLY A 91 4.47 0.00 11.74
N ASP A 92 4.94 1.25 11.73
CA ASP A 92 4.44 2.26 10.79
C ASP A 92 5.10 2.10 9.41
N LEU A 93 6.23 1.39 9.28
CA LEU A 93 6.92 1.17 8.01
C LEU A 93 6.13 0.24 7.09
N GLU A 94 5.64 -0.89 7.59
CA GLU A 94 4.85 -1.82 6.79
C GLU A 94 3.52 -1.21 6.35
N GLU A 95 2.87 -0.43 7.22
CA GLU A 95 1.62 0.25 6.85
C GLU A 95 1.88 1.39 5.85
N ALA A 96 3.00 2.10 5.95
CA ALA A 96 3.42 3.09 4.96
C ALA A 96 3.62 2.45 3.58
N ILE A 97 4.29 1.29 3.51
CA ILE A 97 4.47 0.54 2.26
C ILE A 97 3.12 0.17 1.67
N ARG A 98 2.19 -0.37 2.48
CA ARG A 98 0.83 -0.71 2.01
C ARG A 98 0.09 0.49 1.42
N HIS A 99 0.19 1.65 2.05
CA HIS A 99 -0.40 2.88 1.52
C HIS A 99 0.26 3.30 0.20
N LEU A 100 1.58 3.22 0.08
CA LEU A 100 2.29 3.53 -1.16
C LEU A 100 1.98 2.54 -2.29
N GLU A 101 1.86 1.25 -2.00
CA GLU A 101 1.43 0.24 -2.99
C GLU A 101 0.05 0.57 -3.55
N TRP A 102 -0.88 1.01 -2.70
CA TRP A 102 -2.20 1.44 -3.16
C TRP A 102 -2.14 2.75 -3.95
N SER A 103 -1.33 3.70 -3.50
CA SER A 103 -1.09 4.96 -4.23
C SER A 103 -0.50 4.70 -5.61
N TYR A 104 0.45 3.78 -5.72
CA TYR A 104 1.10 3.36 -6.96
C TYR A 104 0.11 2.63 -7.88
N TYR A 105 -0.75 1.80 -7.30
CA TYR A 105 -1.81 1.13 -8.06
C TYR A 105 -2.78 2.13 -8.73
N LEU A 106 -3.06 3.24 -8.05
CA LEU A 106 -3.95 4.31 -8.52
C LEU A 106 -3.28 5.25 -9.53
N ASP A 107 -2.00 5.55 -9.34
CA ASP A 107 -1.23 6.48 -10.17
C ASP A 107 0.18 5.92 -10.44
N PRO A 108 0.29 4.92 -11.34
CA PRO A 108 1.54 4.21 -11.57
C PRO A 108 2.58 5.04 -12.33
N GLU A 109 2.21 6.17 -12.94
CA GLU A 109 3.12 7.05 -13.69
C GLU A 109 3.80 8.11 -12.80
N ASN A 110 3.34 8.23 -11.56
CA ASN A 110 3.85 9.21 -10.62
C ASN A 110 5.22 8.79 -10.05
N MET A 111 6.25 9.54 -10.45
CA MET A 111 7.63 9.26 -10.07
C MET A 111 7.87 9.42 -8.56
N ASP A 112 7.19 10.36 -7.88
CA ASP A 112 7.36 10.57 -6.44
C ASP A 112 6.85 9.34 -5.66
N ILE A 113 5.75 8.74 -6.11
CA ILE A 113 5.21 7.51 -5.51
C ILE A 113 6.17 6.34 -5.76
N GLN A 114 6.69 6.21 -6.98
CA GLN A 114 7.63 5.14 -7.34
C GLN A 114 8.93 5.21 -6.53
N GLU A 115 9.54 6.39 -6.47
CA GLU A 115 10.78 6.63 -5.73
C GLU A 115 10.59 6.33 -4.25
N PHE A 116 9.49 6.82 -3.67
CA PHE A 116 9.24 6.64 -2.24
C PHE A 116 8.93 5.18 -1.88
N LEU A 117 8.18 4.47 -2.73
CA LEU A 117 7.94 3.04 -2.54
C LEU A 117 9.24 2.25 -2.60
N LEU A 118 10.11 2.53 -3.57
CA LEU A 118 11.41 1.88 -3.70
C LEU A 118 12.27 2.10 -2.45
N GLU A 119 12.38 3.35 -1.98
CA GLU A 119 13.13 3.70 -0.77
C GLU A 119 12.66 2.89 0.45
N LEU A 120 11.34 2.81 0.64
CA LEU A 120 10.77 2.12 1.80
C LEU A 120 10.96 0.60 1.72
N MET A 121 10.86 0.01 0.54
CA MET A 121 11.12 -1.41 0.34
C MET A 121 12.59 -1.74 0.65
N GLU A 122 13.55 -0.94 0.16
CA GLU A 122 14.97 -1.12 0.48
C GLU A 122 15.23 -1.02 1.98
N ARG A 123 14.63 -0.02 2.65
CA ARG A 123 14.72 0.13 4.11
C ARG A 123 14.16 -1.07 4.85
N ALA A 124 13.02 -1.60 4.44
CA ALA A 124 12.42 -2.79 5.03
C ALA A 124 13.35 -4.01 4.89
N HIS A 125 13.93 -4.23 3.71
CA HIS A 125 14.89 -5.31 3.46
C HIS A 125 16.16 -5.24 4.34
N LEU A 126 16.63 -4.04 4.68
CA LEU A 126 17.81 -3.85 5.54
C LEU A 126 17.53 -4.06 7.04
N THR A 127 16.26 -4.12 7.44
CA THR A 127 15.85 -4.20 8.85
C THR A 127 15.31 -5.56 9.30
N ALA A 128 15.18 -6.51 8.36
CA ALA A 128 14.80 -7.90 8.55
C ALA A 128 16.03 -8.80 8.80
#